data_AF-A0A820HIN4-F1
#
_entry.id   AF-A0A820HIN4-F1
#
_cell.length_a   1.000
_cell.length_b   1.000
_cell.length_c   1.000
_cell.angle_alpha   90.00
_cell.angle_beta   90.00
_cell.angle_gamma   90.00
#
_symmetry.space_group_name_H-M   'P 1'
#
loop_
_entity.id
_entity.type
_entity.pdbx_description
1 polymer ?
#
loop_
_entity_poly.entity_id
_entity_poly.type
_entity_poly.pdbx_seq_one_letter_code
_entity_poly.pdbx_strand_id
1 'polypeptide(L)'
;WVCIGQGISIHLNQNAEKYRTLMVSHEDKKTLELAVDSLRIPDSARPKNGNKSVPAIDWSAAVRQMGQLIRNDMKTDLATILTTPFSGTTPIEQAVFDCTLMDSVKSYYDFRFSLCCGIPQVTLRGSPDDFQQVIDRINQLRTIFTDFNWWLDTLLPHVKELKASAEGKPNIDWWQKICHSVGGGSDISMLAGWLADFVPYTSDGKGGYRVARRDHHHNCQGLINGIEFSDFNESVTQTDFVLDDNGHEIKMKLIAGFLGIGQNSKTGALRPCLGWATALPSGEVPINA
;
A
#
# COMPACT_ATOMS: atom_id res chain seq x y z
N TRP A 1 -33.85 -2.28 -26.09
CA TRP A 1 -33.74 -2.98 -24.79
C TRP A 1 -33.62 -1.99 -23.63
N VAL A 2 -32.61 -1.10 -23.61
CA VAL A 2 -32.39 -0.11 -22.53
C VAL A 2 -33.66 0.61 -22.08
N CYS A 3 -34.49 1.11 -23.00
CA CYS A 3 -35.73 1.81 -22.64
C CYS A 3 -36.70 0.93 -21.82
N ILE A 4 -36.77 -0.38 -22.11
CA ILE A 4 -37.57 -1.35 -21.36
C ILE A 4 -36.96 -1.53 -19.96
N GLY A 5 -35.63 -1.75 -19.89
CA GLY A 5 -34.92 -1.89 -18.62
C GLY A 5 -35.06 -0.66 -17.72
N GLN A 6 -35.02 0.54 -18.28
CA GLN A 6 -35.26 1.79 -17.54
C GLN A 6 -36.70 1.91 -17.04
N GLY A 7 -37.69 1.49 -17.83
CA GLY A 7 -39.08 1.40 -17.38
C GLY A 7 -39.25 0.42 -16.20
N ILE A 8 -38.60 -0.75 -16.28
CA ILE A 8 -38.56 -1.73 -15.18
C ILE A 8 -37.89 -1.13 -13.95
N SER A 9 -36.77 -0.42 -14.11
CA SER A 9 -36.08 0.27 -13.02
C SER A 9 -37.00 1.22 -12.27
N ILE A 10 -37.70 2.11 -13.00
CA ILE A 10 -38.64 3.06 -12.41
C ILE A 10 -39.75 2.32 -11.66
N HIS A 11 -40.33 1.28 -12.28
CA HIS A 11 -41.40 0.49 -11.67
C HIS A 11 -40.96 -0.19 -10.37
N LEU A 12 -39.78 -0.82 -10.35
CA LEU A 12 -39.24 -1.48 -9.16
C LEU A 12 -38.96 -0.48 -8.04
N ASN A 13 -38.34 0.66 -8.36
CA ASN A 13 -38.03 1.68 -7.36
C ASN A 13 -39.30 2.34 -6.77
N GLN A 14 -40.34 2.54 -7.58
CA GLN A 14 -41.64 3.04 -7.07
C GLN A 14 -42.41 2.01 -6.23
N ASN A 15 -42.09 0.73 -6.37
CA ASN A 15 -42.80 -0.38 -5.73
C ASN A 15 -41.87 -1.28 -4.92
N ALA A 16 -40.79 -0.74 -4.36
CA ALA A 16 -39.70 -1.54 -3.79
C ALA A 16 -40.19 -2.53 -2.71
N GLU A 17 -40.99 -2.04 -1.76
CA GLU A 17 -41.52 -2.89 -0.69
C GLU A 17 -42.47 -3.99 -1.17
N LYS A 18 -43.24 -3.72 -2.25
CA LYS A 18 -44.10 -4.72 -2.87
C LYS A 18 -43.29 -5.89 -3.44
N TYR A 19 -42.08 -5.64 -3.94
CA TYR A 19 -41.24 -6.65 -4.60
C TYR A 19 -40.05 -7.12 -3.74
N ARG A 20 -39.84 -6.56 -2.54
CA ARG A 20 -38.65 -6.81 -1.71
C ARG A 20 -38.40 -8.29 -1.46
N THR A 21 -39.41 -9.03 -1.01
CA THR A 21 -39.27 -10.46 -0.67
C THR A 21 -38.94 -11.35 -1.88
N LEU A 22 -39.33 -10.90 -3.08
CA LEU A 22 -39.01 -11.54 -4.36
C LEU A 22 -37.58 -11.21 -4.84
N MET A 23 -37.09 -10.00 -4.53
CA MET A 23 -35.79 -9.52 -5.01
C MET A 23 -34.65 -9.88 -4.06
N VAL A 24 -34.82 -9.71 -2.75
CA VAL A 24 -33.75 -9.78 -1.74
C VAL A 24 -34.19 -10.46 -0.44
N SER A 25 -33.22 -10.84 0.40
CA SER A 25 -33.45 -11.47 1.72
C SER A 25 -33.39 -10.50 2.91
N HIS A 26 -32.93 -9.27 2.70
CA HIS A 26 -32.71 -8.28 3.76
C HIS A 26 -33.83 -7.23 3.79
N GLU A 27 -34.12 -6.73 5.00
CA GLU A 27 -35.22 -5.78 5.25
C GLU A 27 -34.85 -4.35 4.85
N ASP A 28 -33.65 -3.90 5.20
CA ASP A 28 -33.14 -2.57 4.83
C ASP A 28 -32.35 -2.61 3.52
N LYS A 29 -31.56 -1.57 3.25
CA LYS A 29 -30.55 -1.63 2.20
C LYS A 29 -29.31 -2.40 2.66
N LYS A 30 -28.76 -3.22 1.77
CA LYS A 30 -27.45 -3.85 1.95
C LYS A 30 -26.37 -3.06 1.19
N THR A 31 -25.23 -2.77 1.81
CA THR A 31 -24.09 -2.21 1.09
C THR A 31 -23.38 -3.31 0.29
N LEU A 32 -23.26 -3.12 -1.03
CA LEU A 32 -22.38 -3.90 -1.88
C LEU A 32 -21.09 -3.12 -2.12
N GLU A 33 -19.99 -3.66 -1.63
CA GLU A 33 -18.67 -3.02 -1.72
C GLU A 33 -17.77 -3.77 -2.71
N LEU A 34 -17.21 -3.03 -3.67
CA LEU A 34 -16.28 -3.52 -4.68
C LEU A 34 -14.94 -2.78 -4.54
N ALA A 35 -13.86 -3.51 -4.26
CA ALA A 35 -12.50 -2.98 -4.35
C ALA A 35 -12.11 -2.80 -5.83
N VAL A 36 -11.58 -1.62 -6.20
CA VAL A 36 -11.31 -1.25 -7.61
C VAL A 36 -9.83 -1.01 -7.93
N ASP A 37 -8.91 -1.32 -7.02
CA ASP A 37 -7.47 -1.05 -7.22
C ASP A 37 -6.89 -1.79 -8.43
N SER A 38 -7.35 -3.03 -8.67
CA SER A 38 -6.96 -3.83 -9.84
C SER A 38 -7.48 -3.28 -11.17
N LEU A 39 -8.45 -2.36 -11.11
CA LEU A 39 -9.06 -1.71 -12.28
C LEU A 39 -8.49 -0.32 -12.53
N ARG A 40 -7.46 0.10 -11.77
CA ARG A 40 -6.82 1.39 -11.95
C ARG A 40 -6.07 1.45 -13.27
N ILE A 41 -6.36 2.50 -14.03
CA ILE A 41 -5.63 2.86 -15.24
C ILE A 41 -4.35 3.57 -14.83
N PRO A 42 -3.16 3.10 -15.27
CA PRO A 42 -1.89 3.75 -14.97
C PRO A 42 -1.88 5.23 -15.40
N ASP A 43 -1.21 6.09 -14.63
CA ASP A 43 -1.17 7.52 -14.92
C ASP A 43 -0.56 7.83 -16.30
N SER A 44 0.33 6.97 -16.80
CA SER A 44 0.90 7.06 -18.14
C SER A 44 -0.11 6.79 -19.27
N ALA A 45 -1.15 6.00 -19.00
CA ALA A 45 -2.22 5.66 -19.93
C ALA A 45 -3.49 6.53 -19.73
N ARG A 46 -3.44 7.46 -18.78
CA ARG A 46 -4.56 8.31 -18.42
C ARG A 46 -4.90 9.29 -19.57
N PRO A 47 -6.18 9.50 -19.89
CA PRO A 47 -6.58 10.56 -20.82
C PRO A 47 -6.06 11.93 -20.35
N LYS A 48 -5.51 12.71 -21.28
CA LYS A 48 -4.95 14.05 -20.97
C LYS A 48 -5.99 15.03 -20.40
N ASN A 49 -7.27 14.75 -20.66
CA ASN A 49 -8.40 15.55 -20.22
C ASN A 49 -9.15 14.78 -19.12
N GLY A 50 -9.11 15.27 -17.88
CA GLY A 50 -9.83 14.66 -16.76
C GLY A 50 -9.42 15.25 -15.40
N ASN A 51 -10.27 15.07 -14.39
CA ASN A 51 -9.98 15.52 -13.03
C ASN A 51 -8.86 14.68 -12.40
N LYS A 52 -7.63 15.20 -12.40
CA LYS A 52 -6.44 14.52 -11.87
C LYS A 52 -6.54 14.15 -10.39
N SER A 53 -7.47 14.76 -9.65
CA SER A 53 -7.70 14.51 -8.22
C SER A 53 -8.38 13.16 -7.94
N VAL A 54 -8.92 12.49 -8.96
CA VAL A 54 -9.52 11.15 -8.83
C VAL A 54 -8.70 10.15 -9.65
N PRO A 55 -8.37 8.96 -9.12
CA PRO A 55 -7.75 7.90 -9.90
C PRO A 55 -8.60 7.51 -11.10
N ALA A 56 -7.96 7.27 -12.25
CA ALA A 56 -8.65 6.75 -13.42
C ALA A 56 -8.92 5.25 -13.22
N ILE A 57 -10.18 4.83 -13.32
CA ILE A 57 -10.64 3.45 -13.17
C ILE A 57 -11.28 2.99 -14.48
N ASP A 58 -11.10 1.73 -14.86
CA ASP A 58 -11.93 1.08 -15.89
C ASP A 58 -13.36 0.88 -15.35
N TRP A 59 -14.17 1.93 -15.46
CA TRP A 59 -15.55 1.92 -14.99
C TRP A 59 -16.42 0.89 -15.66
N SER A 60 -16.16 0.57 -16.94
CA SER A 60 -16.90 -0.47 -17.65
C SER A 60 -16.66 -1.84 -17.02
N ALA A 61 -15.42 -2.14 -16.62
CA ALA A 61 -15.13 -3.36 -15.86
C ALA A 61 -15.70 -3.31 -14.44
N ALA A 62 -15.65 -2.16 -13.77
CA ALA A 62 -16.16 -1.99 -12.41
C ALA A 62 -17.68 -2.23 -12.32
N VAL A 63 -18.47 -1.64 -13.23
CA VAL A 63 -19.94 -1.85 -13.25
C VAL A 63 -20.31 -3.30 -13.58
N ARG A 64 -19.55 -3.96 -14.47
CA ARG A 64 -19.73 -5.41 -14.74
C ARG A 64 -19.51 -6.26 -13.50
N GLN A 65 -18.43 -6.00 -12.76
CA GLN A 65 -18.14 -6.72 -11.52
C GLN A 65 -19.18 -6.43 -10.44
N MET A 66 -19.66 -5.20 -10.33
CA MET A 66 -20.79 -4.86 -9.45
C MET A 66 -22.06 -5.64 -9.84
N GLY A 67 -22.35 -5.76 -11.14
CA GLY A 67 -23.44 -6.59 -11.65
C GLY A 67 -23.33 -8.06 -11.23
N GLN A 68 -22.11 -8.59 -11.09
CA GLN A 68 -21.91 -9.95 -10.56
C GLN A 68 -22.22 -10.05 -9.06
N LEU A 69 -21.85 -9.03 -8.26
CA LEU A 69 -22.22 -8.98 -6.84
C LEU A 69 -23.74 -8.95 -6.67
N ILE A 70 -24.44 -8.17 -7.51
CA ILE A 70 -25.91 -8.13 -7.54
C ILE A 70 -26.47 -9.51 -7.88
N ARG A 71 -25.99 -10.16 -8.95
CA ARG A 71 -26.41 -11.53 -9.34
C ARG A 71 -26.28 -12.54 -8.20
N ASN A 72 -25.17 -12.48 -7.47
CA ASN A 72 -24.87 -13.45 -6.42
C ASN A 72 -25.76 -13.25 -5.17
N ASP A 73 -26.28 -12.04 -4.96
CA ASP A 73 -27.06 -11.70 -3.76
C ASP A 73 -28.58 -11.73 -3.99
N MET A 74 -29.03 -11.43 -5.21
CA MET A 74 -30.46 -11.41 -5.54
C MET A 74 -31.08 -12.80 -5.55
N LYS A 75 -32.35 -12.88 -5.13
CA LYS A 75 -33.14 -14.12 -5.17
C LYS A 75 -33.65 -14.47 -6.58
N THR A 76 -33.90 -13.45 -7.39
CA THR A 76 -34.45 -13.59 -8.74
C THR A 76 -33.39 -13.24 -9.77
N ASP A 77 -33.43 -13.91 -10.92
CA ASP A 77 -32.49 -13.73 -12.03
C ASP A 77 -32.71 -12.44 -12.85
N LEU A 78 -33.19 -11.37 -12.20
CA LEU A 78 -33.43 -10.07 -12.83
C LEU A 78 -32.14 -9.53 -13.44
N ALA A 79 -31.02 -9.73 -12.75
CA ALA A 79 -29.73 -9.26 -13.20
C ALA A 79 -29.30 -9.89 -14.53
N THR A 80 -29.51 -11.20 -14.72
CA THR A 80 -29.26 -11.83 -16.03
C THR A 80 -30.21 -11.29 -17.07
N ILE A 81 -31.52 -11.25 -16.79
CA ILE A 81 -32.53 -10.74 -17.73
C ILE A 81 -32.15 -9.34 -18.24
N LEU A 82 -31.80 -8.42 -17.35
CA LEU A 82 -31.49 -7.03 -17.73
C LEU A 82 -30.15 -6.88 -18.45
N THR A 83 -29.18 -7.77 -18.23
CA THR A 83 -27.79 -7.61 -18.70
C THR A 83 -27.34 -8.60 -19.77
N THR A 84 -28.15 -9.59 -20.14
CA THR A 84 -27.80 -10.53 -21.23
C THR A 84 -27.55 -9.78 -22.54
N PRO A 85 -26.39 -9.97 -23.19
CA PRO A 85 -26.07 -9.30 -24.45
C PRO A 85 -26.89 -9.88 -25.62
N PHE A 86 -27.26 -9.00 -26.54
CA PHE A 86 -27.73 -9.33 -27.89
C PHE A 86 -26.56 -9.37 -28.89
N SER A 87 -26.78 -9.93 -30.08
CA SER A 87 -25.77 -10.10 -31.13
C SER A 87 -25.03 -8.82 -31.55
N GLY A 88 -25.65 -7.64 -31.39
CA GLY A 88 -25.06 -6.33 -31.69
C GLY A 88 -24.56 -5.55 -30.46
N THR A 89 -24.48 -6.19 -29.29
CA THR A 89 -24.09 -5.49 -28.05
C THR A 89 -22.59 -5.23 -28.06
N THR A 90 -22.17 -3.97 -28.05
CA THR A 90 -20.78 -3.58 -27.87
C THR A 90 -20.45 -3.42 -26.38
N PRO A 91 -19.17 -3.24 -26.01
CA PRO A 91 -18.80 -2.96 -24.62
C PRO A 91 -19.50 -1.75 -24.01
N ILE A 92 -19.88 -0.75 -24.82
CA ILE A 92 -20.60 0.44 -24.35
C ILE A 92 -22.05 0.07 -24.00
N GLU A 93 -22.78 -0.63 -24.88
CA GLU A 93 -24.14 -1.06 -24.57
C GLU A 93 -24.16 -2.01 -23.37
N GLN A 94 -23.17 -2.89 -23.24
CA GLN A 94 -23.06 -3.77 -22.07
C GLN A 94 -22.94 -2.97 -20.77
N ALA A 95 -22.06 -1.95 -20.74
CA ALA A 95 -21.92 -1.09 -19.56
C ALA A 95 -23.22 -0.33 -19.25
N VAL A 96 -23.97 0.09 -20.28
CA VAL A 96 -25.30 0.72 -20.10
C VAL A 96 -26.30 -0.27 -19.50
N PHE A 97 -26.27 -1.54 -19.89
CA PHE A 97 -27.14 -2.57 -19.29
C PHE A 97 -26.80 -2.79 -17.81
N ASP A 98 -25.51 -2.88 -17.47
CA ASP A 98 -25.06 -3.05 -16.08
C ASP A 98 -25.43 -1.83 -15.21
N CYS A 99 -25.29 -0.60 -15.73
CA CYS A 99 -25.76 0.62 -15.05
C CYS A 99 -27.28 0.61 -14.85
N THR A 100 -28.04 0.13 -15.84
CA THR A 100 -29.50 0.02 -15.75
C THR A 100 -29.92 -1.00 -14.69
N LEU A 101 -29.18 -2.11 -14.56
CA LEU A 101 -29.38 -3.07 -13.47
C LEU A 101 -29.14 -2.43 -12.10
N MET A 102 -28.00 -1.74 -11.92
CA MET A 102 -27.70 -1.04 -10.66
C MET A 102 -28.81 -0.05 -10.28
N ASP A 103 -29.29 0.73 -11.25
CA ASP A 103 -30.40 1.67 -11.05
C ASP A 103 -31.70 0.94 -10.65
N SER A 104 -31.97 -0.23 -11.23
CA SER A 104 -33.19 -1.03 -10.97
C SER A 104 -33.29 -1.56 -9.54
N VAL A 105 -32.15 -1.74 -8.87
CA VAL A 105 -32.09 -2.35 -7.53
C VAL A 105 -31.56 -1.40 -6.46
N LYS A 106 -31.38 -0.11 -6.77
CA LYS A 106 -30.86 0.90 -5.84
C LYS A 106 -31.73 1.14 -4.61
N SER A 107 -33.00 0.73 -4.62
CA SER A 107 -33.86 0.77 -3.43
C SER A 107 -33.53 -0.34 -2.42
N TYR A 108 -32.83 -1.40 -2.85
CA TYR A 108 -32.41 -2.52 -2.01
C TYR A 108 -30.92 -2.46 -1.64
N TYR A 109 -30.11 -1.74 -2.43
CA TYR A 109 -28.66 -1.70 -2.24
C TYR A 109 -28.12 -0.29 -2.15
N ASP A 110 -27.04 -0.14 -1.38
CA ASP A 110 -26.12 0.99 -1.51
C ASP A 110 -24.82 0.47 -2.15
N PHE A 111 -24.33 1.19 -3.16
CA PHE A 111 -23.15 0.76 -3.92
C PHE A 111 -21.91 1.53 -3.48
N ARG A 112 -20.84 0.80 -3.14
CA ARG A 112 -19.56 1.38 -2.75
C ARG A 112 -18.45 0.83 -3.63
N PHE A 113 -17.70 1.73 -4.25
CA PHE A 113 -16.44 1.40 -4.94
C PHE A 113 -15.31 1.93 -4.06
N SER A 114 -14.47 1.02 -3.57
CA SER A 114 -13.41 1.36 -2.61
C SER A 114 -12.03 1.21 -3.26
N LEU A 115 -11.19 2.21 -3.02
CA LEU A 115 -9.76 2.09 -3.25
C LEU A 115 -9.15 1.54 -1.97
N CYS A 116 -8.47 0.41 -2.07
CA CYS A 116 -7.81 -0.29 -0.99
C CYS A 116 -6.30 -0.13 -1.16
N CYS A 117 -5.69 0.69 -0.31
CA CYS A 117 -4.24 0.73 -0.20
C CYS A 117 -3.72 -0.50 0.57
N GLY A 118 -2.67 -1.17 0.07
CA GLY A 118 -2.06 -2.30 0.77
C GLY A 118 -0.86 -2.90 0.05
N ILE A 119 -0.16 -3.80 0.73
CA ILE A 119 0.91 -4.63 0.16
C ILE A 119 0.28 -5.97 -0.25
N PRO A 120 0.10 -6.24 -1.55
CA PRO A 120 -0.63 -7.43 -2.00
C PRO A 120 0.19 -8.72 -1.82
N GLN A 121 1.52 -8.61 -1.82
CA GLN A 121 2.43 -9.72 -1.66
C GLN A 121 3.77 -9.23 -1.13
N VAL A 122 4.40 -10.03 -0.27
CA VAL A 122 5.79 -9.86 0.15
C VAL A 122 6.60 -11.07 -0.29
N THR A 123 7.76 -10.81 -0.86
CA THR A 123 8.76 -11.85 -1.14
C THR A 123 9.88 -11.71 -0.13
N LEU A 124 9.93 -12.61 0.84
CA LEU A 124 11.04 -12.68 1.78
C LEU A 124 12.24 -13.33 1.09
N ARG A 125 13.38 -12.62 1.06
CA ARG A 125 14.66 -13.15 0.58
C ARG A 125 15.53 -13.52 1.78
N GLY A 126 16.25 -14.63 1.67
CA GLY A 126 17.02 -15.22 2.76
C GLY A 126 16.44 -16.56 3.19
N SER A 127 17.32 -17.43 3.66
CA SER A 127 17.00 -18.73 4.22
C SER A 127 16.66 -18.62 5.72
N PRO A 128 16.00 -19.63 6.32
CA PRO A 128 15.85 -19.73 7.77
C PRO A 128 17.18 -19.59 8.53
N ASP A 129 18.27 -20.11 7.97
CA ASP A 129 19.61 -20.05 8.57
C ASP A 129 20.17 -18.62 8.56
N ASP A 130 19.88 -17.83 7.53
CA ASP A 130 20.26 -16.41 7.50
C ASP A 130 19.59 -15.64 8.65
N PHE A 131 18.29 -15.86 8.85
CA PHE A 131 17.56 -15.22 9.95
C PHE A 131 17.99 -15.74 11.33
N GLN A 132 18.37 -17.02 11.44
CA GLN A 132 18.96 -17.55 12.67
C GLN A 132 20.29 -16.85 13.00
N GLN A 133 21.16 -16.65 12.01
CA GLN A 133 22.40 -15.89 12.22
C GLN A 133 22.15 -14.44 12.66
N VAL A 134 21.08 -13.80 12.16
CA VAL A 134 20.70 -12.45 12.63
C VAL A 134 20.27 -12.50 14.10
N ILE A 135 19.45 -13.48 14.49
CA ILE A 135 19.04 -13.68 15.90
C ILE A 135 20.27 -13.88 16.80
N ASP A 136 21.22 -14.72 16.39
CA ASP A 136 22.41 -15.01 17.17
C ASP A 136 23.30 -13.78 17.33
N ARG A 137 23.49 -13.00 16.25
CA ARG A 137 24.22 -11.72 16.29
C ARG A 137 23.53 -10.70 17.19
N ILE A 138 22.21 -10.58 17.15
CA ILE A 138 21.46 -9.71 18.07
C ILE A 138 21.71 -10.14 19.52
N ASN A 139 21.67 -11.43 19.83
CA ASN A 139 21.95 -11.92 21.18
C ASN A 139 23.38 -11.64 21.64
N GLN A 140 24.37 -11.73 20.75
CA GLN A 140 25.75 -11.33 21.04
C GLN A 140 25.87 -9.82 21.28
N LEU A 141 25.20 -8.99 20.47
CA LEU A 141 25.20 -7.54 20.66
C LEU A 141 24.58 -7.13 22.01
N ARG A 142 23.58 -7.87 22.48
CA ARG A 142 22.93 -7.62 23.79
C ARG A 142 23.86 -7.85 24.99
N THR A 143 24.89 -8.71 24.85
CA THR A 143 25.89 -8.91 25.91
C THR A 143 26.97 -7.83 25.89
N ILE A 144 27.16 -7.16 24.76
CA ILE A 144 28.16 -6.10 24.57
C ILE A 144 27.58 -4.72 24.91
N PHE A 145 26.37 -4.42 24.43
CA PHE A 145 25.73 -3.09 24.53
C PHE A 145 24.50 -3.13 25.43
N THR A 146 24.71 -3.28 26.75
CA THR A 146 23.62 -3.47 27.71
C THR A 146 22.65 -2.28 27.80
N ASP A 147 23.15 -1.07 27.55
CA ASP A 147 22.38 0.18 27.48
C ASP A 147 21.56 0.31 26.19
N PHE A 148 21.83 -0.53 25.19
CA PHE A 148 21.12 -0.58 23.92
C PHE A 148 20.10 -1.72 23.82
N ASN A 149 19.97 -2.52 24.88
CA ASN A 149 19.06 -3.66 24.94
C ASN A 149 17.60 -3.29 24.66
N TRP A 150 17.16 -2.09 25.04
CA TRP A 150 15.79 -1.64 24.77
C TRP A 150 15.40 -1.75 23.29
N TRP A 151 16.34 -1.50 22.36
CA TRP A 151 16.09 -1.62 20.93
C TRP A 151 16.29 -3.05 20.43
N LEU A 152 17.38 -3.70 20.86
CA LEU A 152 17.69 -5.06 20.46
C LEU A 152 16.60 -6.06 20.90
N ASP A 153 16.03 -5.86 22.08
CA ASP A 153 14.89 -6.63 22.59
C ASP A 153 13.62 -6.38 21.78
N THR A 154 13.44 -5.16 21.25
CA THR A 154 12.32 -4.81 20.36
C THR A 154 12.46 -5.49 18.99
N LEU A 155 13.67 -5.57 18.43
CA LEU A 155 13.90 -6.22 17.13
C LEU A 155 13.72 -7.74 17.16
N LEU A 156 14.13 -8.38 18.26
CA LEU A 156 14.28 -9.82 18.33
C LEU A 156 12.99 -10.60 17.98
N PRO A 157 11.79 -10.22 18.47
CA PRO A 157 10.52 -10.82 18.04
C PRO A 157 10.28 -10.70 16.54
N HIS A 158 10.57 -9.56 15.92
CA HIS A 158 10.36 -9.36 14.48
C HIS A 158 11.28 -10.24 13.63
N VAL A 159 12.55 -10.38 14.02
CA VAL A 159 13.48 -11.28 13.31
C VAL A 159 13.06 -12.74 13.45
N LYS A 160 12.47 -13.13 14.60
CA LYS A 160 11.89 -14.47 14.77
C LYS A 160 10.68 -14.72 13.86
N GLU A 161 9.81 -13.73 13.67
CA GLU A 161 8.69 -13.80 12.73
C GLU A 161 9.15 -13.86 11.27
N LEU A 162 10.22 -13.13 10.92
CA LEU A 162 10.89 -13.25 9.61
C LEU A 162 11.44 -14.67 9.42
N LYS A 163 12.10 -15.24 10.43
CA LYS A 163 12.59 -16.63 10.39
C LYS A 163 11.44 -17.63 10.19
N ALA A 164 10.38 -17.54 11.00
CA ALA A 164 9.21 -18.42 10.88
C ALA A 164 8.58 -18.33 9.49
N SER A 165 8.51 -17.13 8.91
CA SER A 165 8.05 -16.93 7.54
C SER A 165 8.96 -17.60 6.51
N ALA A 166 10.28 -17.52 6.68
CA ALA A 166 11.25 -18.22 5.82
C ALA A 166 11.18 -19.75 5.96
N GLU A 167 10.75 -20.27 7.11
CA GLU A 167 10.48 -21.70 7.34
C GLU A 167 9.14 -22.17 6.74
N GLY A 168 8.42 -21.30 6.04
CA GLY A 168 7.11 -21.61 5.46
C GLY A 168 5.95 -21.54 6.45
N LYS A 169 6.13 -20.88 7.61
CA LYS A 169 5.11 -20.69 8.65
C LYS A 169 4.82 -19.20 8.88
N PRO A 170 4.35 -18.45 7.87
CA PRO A 170 4.11 -17.01 8.01
C PRO A 170 2.93 -16.72 8.95
N ASN A 171 3.12 -15.78 9.86
CA ASN A 171 2.05 -15.20 10.67
C ASN A 171 1.38 -14.05 9.90
N ILE A 172 0.21 -14.32 9.31
CA ILE A 172 -0.49 -13.36 8.44
C ILE A 172 -0.91 -12.09 9.20
N ASP A 173 -1.41 -12.23 10.43
CA ASP A 173 -1.83 -11.10 11.26
C ASP A 173 -0.65 -10.19 11.62
N TRP A 174 0.55 -10.76 11.77
CA TRP A 174 1.78 -9.98 11.96
C TRP A 174 2.22 -9.29 10.66
N TRP A 175 2.22 -9.99 9.52
CA TRP A 175 2.56 -9.39 8.22
C TRP A 175 1.63 -8.25 7.82
N GLN A 176 0.33 -8.34 8.12
CA GLN A 176 -0.63 -7.27 7.88
C GLN A 176 -0.32 -5.99 8.68
N LYS A 177 0.57 -6.07 9.68
CA LYS A 177 1.03 -4.94 10.51
C LYS A 177 2.42 -4.43 10.12
N ILE A 178 2.97 -4.83 8.96
CA ILE A 178 4.30 -4.43 8.49
C ILE A 178 4.47 -2.92 8.41
N CYS A 179 3.56 -2.28 7.69
CA CYS A 179 3.45 -0.85 7.66
C CYS A 179 1.98 -0.46 7.56
N HIS A 180 1.59 0.60 8.26
CA HIS A 180 0.33 1.27 8.05
C HIS A 180 0.59 2.74 7.79
N SER A 181 0.14 3.24 6.65
CA SER A 181 -0.05 4.68 6.49
C SER A 181 -1.31 5.02 7.26
N VAL A 182 -1.18 5.76 8.35
CA VAL A 182 -2.36 6.31 9.00
C VAL A 182 -2.94 7.37 8.05
N GLY A 183 -4.01 7.01 7.35
CA GLY A 183 -4.66 7.89 6.39
C GLY A 183 -5.37 9.04 7.09
N GLY A 184 -5.05 10.28 6.71
CA GLY A 184 -5.76 11.48 7.15
C GLY A 184 -5.38 12.68 6.30
N GLY A 185 -6.05 12.87 5.17
CA GLY A 185 -5.78 13.99 4.25
C GLY A 185 -4.32 14.04 3.75
N SER A 186 -3.99 15.09 3.01
CA SER A 186 -2.68 15.25 2.34
C SER A 186 -1.48 15.49 3.26
N ASP A 187 -1.62 15.40 4.59
CA ASP A 187 -0.62 15.88 5.55
C ASP A 187 -0.15 14.85 6.60
N ILE A 188 -0.65 13.61 6.62
CA ILE A 188 -0.12 12.57 7.53
C ILE A 188 0.72 11.59 6.72
N SER A 189 2.04 11.71 6.86
CA SER A 189 3.02 10.84 6.19
C SER A 189 3.96 10.22 7.24
N MET A 190 3.46 9.21 7.94
CA MET A 190 4.20 8.47 8.97
C MET A 190 4.35 6.99 8.59
N LEU A 191 5.50 6.41 8.92
CA LEU A 191 5.68 4.96 8.98
C LEU A 191 5.19 4.45 10.34
N ALA A 192 4.00 3.88 10.39
CA ALA A 192 3.53 3.08 11.53
C ALA A 192 3.63 1.58 11.21
N GLY A 193 3.51 0.73 12.24
CA GLY A 193 3.66 -0.73 12.10
C GLY A 193 5.06 -1.24 12.50
N TRP A 194 5.24 -2.56 12.50
CA TRP A 194 6.46 -3.17 13.06
C TRP A 194 7.73 -2.87 12.26
N LEU A 195 7.62 -2.53 10.96
CA LEU A 195 8.79 -2.13 10.17
C LEU A 195 9.45 -0.89 10.76
N ALA A 196 8.65 -0.02 11.38
CA ALA A 196 9.15 1.18 12.00
C ALA A 196 10.13 0.84 13.14
N ASP A 197 9.98 -0.30 13.84
CA ASP A 197 10.83 -0.74 14.96
C ASP A 197 12.30 -1.00 14.56
N PHE A 198 12.57 -1.15 13.26
CA PHE A 198 13.93 -1.22 12.71
C PHE A 198 14.69 0.11 12.75
N VAL A 199 14.05 1.20 13.18
CA VAL A 199 14.63 2.55 13.27
C VAL A 199 14.75 2.97 14.75
N PRO A 200 15.92 2.82 15.39
CA PRO A 200 16.11 3.17 16.80
C PRO A 200 16.22 4.68 17.04
N TYR A 201 16.77 5.39 16.06
CA TYR A 201 17.09 6.81 16.14
C TYR A 201 16.56 7.54 14.93
N THR A 202 16.15 8.78 15.17
CA THR A 202 15.65 9.73 14.18
C THR A 202 16.45 11.02 14.26
N SER A 203 16.40 11.83 13.21
CA SER A 203 17.01 13.16 13.23
C SER A 203 16.41 14.01 14.36
N ASP A 204 17.24 14.79 15.04
CA ASP A 204 16.78 15.80 16.00
C ASP A 204 16.54 17.19 15.35
N GLY A 205 16.74 17.30 14.04
CA GLY A 205 16.62 18.54 13.26
C GLY A 205 17.75 19.55 13.50
N LYS A 206 18.75 19.22 14.33
CA LYS A 206 19.88 20.07 14.71
C LYS A 206 21.24 19.45 14.34
N GLY A 207 21.23 18.39 13.54
CA GLY A 207 22.43 17.65 13.14
C GLY A 207 22.83 16.53 14.10
N GLY A 208 22.00 16.23 15.11
CA GLY A 208 22.14 15.10 16.02
C GLY A 208 21.05 14.05 15.82
N TYR A 209 21.03 13.09 16.74
CA TYR A 209 20.07 11.99 16.74
C TYR A 209 19.37 11.90 18.09
N ARG A 210 18.08 11.52 18.05
CA ARG A 210 17.26 11.23 19.23
C ARG A 210 16.61 9.87 19.08
N VAL A 211 16.29 9.22 20.20
CA VAL A 211 15.51 7.98 20.21
C VAL A 211 14.21 8.22 19.43
N ALA A 212 13.91 7.32 18.49
CA ALA A 212 12.74 7.44 17.63
C ALA A 212 11.46 7.48 18.49
N ARG A 213 10.78 8.64 18.49
CA ARG A 213 9.52 8.80 19.18
C ARG A 213 8.45 8.03 18.42
N ARG A 214 7.62 7.27 19.14
CA ARG A 214 6.54 6.49 18.53
C ARG A 214 5.17 7.07 18.81
N ASP A 215 4.99 7.69 19.97
CA ASP A 215 3.76 8.27 20.47
C ASP A 215 3.50 9.66 19.87
N HIS A 216 2.99 9.70 18.64
CA HIS A 216 2.57 10.94 17.99
C HIS A 216 1.10 11.23 18.26
N HIS A 217 0.80 12.31 18.97
CA HIS A 217 -0.58 12.76 19.15
C HIS A 217 -1.05 13.58 17.95
N HIS A 218 -2.02 13.05 17.20
CA HIS A 218 -2.69 13.72 16.11
C HIS A 218 -4.06 14.28 16.54
N ASN A 219 -4.33 15.54 16.20
CA ASN A 219 -5.53 16.26 16.65
C ASN A 219 -6.85 15.59 16.24
N CYS A 220 -6.89 14.88 15.12
CA CYS A 220 -8.10 14.23 14.61
C CYS A 220 -8.17 12.72 14.86
N GLN A 221 -7.05 12.08 15.23
CA GLN A 221 -6.94 10.61 15.24
C GLN A 221 -6.38 10.04 16.55
N GLY A 222 -6.09 10.91 17.52
CA GLY A 222 -5.52 10.48 18.80
C GLY A 222 -4.07 10.05 18.64
N LEU A 223 -3.67 9.04 19.41
CA LEU A 223 -2.28 8.56 19.43
C LEU A 223 -1.98 7.67 18.22
N ILE A 224 -1.09 8.12 17.36
CA ILE A 224 -0.49 7.36 16.25
C ILE A 224 0.86 6.82 16.72
N ASN A 225 1.05 5.50 16.58
CA ASN A 225 2.30 4.83 16.92
C ASN A 225 3.21 4.69 15.68
N GLY A 226 3.98 5.72 15.33
CA GLY A 226 4.76 5.76 14.08
C GLY A 226 5.90 6.78 14.08
N ILE A 227 6.69 6.81 13.00
CA ILE A 227 7.77 7.77 12.75
C ILE A 227 7.39 8.66 11.55
N GLU A 228 7.52 9.98 11.66
CA GLU A 228 7.35 10.90 10.54
C GLU A 228 8.40 10.66 9.44
N PHE A 229 8.00 10.67 8.16
CA PHE A 229 8.99 10.46 7.08
C PHE A 229 10.09 11.53 7.06
N SER A 230 9.81 12.75 7.54
CA SER A 230 10.78 13.83 7.73
C SER A 230 11.80 13.57 8.83
N ASP A 231 11.49 12.70 9.78
CA ASP A 231 12.37 12.34 10.90
C ASP A 231 13.35 11.21 10.55
N PHE A 232 13.15 10.53 9.40
CA PHE A 232 14.11 9.53 8.93
C PHE A 232 15.45 10.17 8.62
N ASN A 233 16.50 9.48 9.06
CA ASN A 233 17.86 9.85 8.72
C ASN A 233 18.22 9.42 7.30
N GLU A 234 19.38 9.88 6.84
CA GLU A 234 20.02 9.30 5.67
C GLU A 234 20.16 7.78 5.85
N SER A 235 19.66 7.00 4.90
CA SER A 235 19.76 5.53 4.92
C SER A 235 21.15 5.02 4.50
N VAL A 236 22.17 5.88 4.63
CA VAL A 236 23.55 5.62 4.23
C VAL A 236 24.50 5.94 5.38
N THR A 237 25.56 5.15 5.50
CA THR A 237 26.72 5.45 6.32
C THR A 237 27.70 6.26 5.51
N GLN A 238 28.28 7.29 6.12
CA GLN A 238 29.37 8.08 5.55
C GLN A 238 30.61 7.97 6.44
N THR A 239 31.78 7.78 5.86
CA THR A 239 33.05 7.72 6.59
C THR A 239 34.12 8.51 5.87
N ASP A 240 34.69 9.51 6.55
CA ASP A 240 35.79 10.29 6.02
C ASP A 240 37.08 9.46 6.02
N PHE A 241 37.85 9.51 4.94
CA PHE A 241 39.16 8.88 4.84
C PHE A 241 40.12 9.76 4.04
N VAL A 242 41.42 9.52 4.19
CA VAL A 242 42.46 10.19 3.39
C VAL A 242 43.06 9.16 2.44
N LEU A 243 43.08 9.49 1.15
CA LEU A 243 43.84 8.78 0.14
C LEU A 243 45.22 9.42 0.03
N ASP A 244 46.27 8.68 0.31
CA ASP A 244 47.66 9.09 0.07
C ASP A 244 48.10 8.61 -1.32
N ASP A 245 48.22 9.53 -2.27
CA ASP A 245 48.79 9.29 -3.59
C ASP A 245 50.24 9.82 -3.63
N ASN A 246 51.18 8.98 -3.20
CA ASN A 246 52.61 9.26 -3.23
C ASN A 246 53.02 10.56 -2.50
N GLY A 247 52.42 10.82 -1.34
CA GLY A 247 52.62 12.02 -0.54
C GLY A 247 51.62 13.15 -0.84
N HIS A 248 50.73 12.97 -1.82
CA HIS A 248 49.60 13.86 -2.04
C HIS A 248 48.36 13.33 -1.33
N GLU A 249 48.02 13.94 -0.19
CA GLU A 249 46.85 13.56 0.60
C GLU A 249 45.56 14.18 0.06
N ILE A 250 44.60 13.31 -0.30
CA ILE A 250 43.28 13.69 -0.78
C ILE A 250 42.24 13.25 0.26
N LYS A 251 41.51 14.21 0.83
CA LYS A 251 40.37 13.90 1.69
C LYS A 251 39.22 13.36 0.84
N MET A 252 38.62 12.26 1.28
CA MET A 252 37.55 11.57 0.58
C MET A 252 36.50 11.04 1.56
N LYS A 253 35.35 10.63 1.03
CA LYS A 253 34.25 9.99 1.78
C LYS A 253 33.94 8.63 1.18
N LEU A 254 33.78 7.62 2.03
CA LEU A 254 33.09 6.37 1.70
C LEU A 254 31.63 6.52 2.06
N ILE A 255 30.75 6.24 1.10
CA ILE A 255 29.29 6.25 1.29
C ILE A 255 28.79 4.86 0.98
N ALA A 256 28.00 4.25 1.87
CA ALA A 256 27.43 2.92 1.67
C ALA A 256 26.06 2.78 2.35
N GLY A 257 25.13 2.02 1.76
CA GLY A 257 23.82 1.77 2.36
C GLY A 257 22.73 1.57 1.32
N PHE A 258 21.50 1.97 1.66
CA PHE A 258 20.35 1.91 0.76
C PHE A 258 20.37 3.10 -0.21
N LEU A 259 20.89 2.88 -1.42
CA LEU A 259 21.10 3.94 -2.42
C LEU A 259 19.98 4.05 -3.48
N GLY A 260 18.96 3.21 -3.39
CA GLY A 260 17.82 3.31 -4.30
C GLY A 260 16.82 2.18 -4.15
N ILE A 261 15.86 2.18 -5.07
CA ILE A 261 14.78 1.21 -5.13
C ILE A 261 14.76 0.61 -6.53
N GLY A 262 14.80 -0.72 -6.62
CA GLY A 262 14.59 -1.44 -7.87
C GLY A 262 13.15 -1.90 -8.00
N GLN A 263 12.57 -1.81 -9.20
CA GLN A 263 11.26 -2.36 -9.50
C GLN A 263 11.37 -3.51 -10.51
N ASN A 264 10.70 -4.63 -10.21
CA ASN A 264 10.56 -5.72 -11.16
C ASN A 264 9.57 -5.33 -12.26
N SER A 265 10.01 -5.34 -13.53
CA SER A 265 9.18 -4.90 -14.66
C SER A 265 7.98 -5.81 -14.98
N LYS A 266 7.99 -7.07 -14.52
CA LYS A 266 6.92 -8.04 -14.75
C LYS A 266 5.91 -8.06 -13.61
N THR A 267 6.38 -8.07 -12.37
CA THR A 267 5.53 -8.23 -11.19
C THR A 267 5.20 -6.92 -10.49
N GLY A 268 5.89 -5.82 -10.84
CA GLY A 268 5.77 -4.53 -10.16
C GLY A 268 6.41 -4.50 -8.76
N ALA A 269 6.95 -5.62 -8.28
CA ALA A 269 7.52 -5.73 -6.94
C ALA A 269 8.71 -4.77 -6.73
N LEU A 270 8.69 -4.05 -5.61
CA LEU A 270 9.76 -3.15 -5.20
C LEU A 270 10.77 -3.89 -4.33
N ARG A 271 12.05 -3.50 -4.44
CA ARG A 271 13.10 -3.95 -3.52
C ARG A 271 14.07 -2.81 -3.21
N PRO A 272 14.57 -2.70 -1.98
CA PRO A 272 15.70 -1.82 -1.70
C PRO A 272 16.95 -2.31 -2.47
N CYS A 273 17.75 -1.35 -2.93
CA CYS A 273 19.03 -1.59 -3.58
C CYS A 273 20.16 -1.06 -2.69
N LEU A 274 21.05 -1.96 -2.28
CA LEU A 274 22.29 -1.60 -1.59
C LEU A 274 23.33 -1.14 -2.61
N GLY A 275 24.15 -0.18 -2.22
CA GLY A 275 25.32 0.23 -3.00
C GLY A 275 26.33 0.98 -2.15
N TRP A 276 27.45 1.32 -2.78
CA TRP A 276 28.52 2.10 -2.18
C TRP A 276 29.20 2.99 -3.24
N ALA A 277 29.80 4.08 -2.79
CA ALA A 277 30.54 5.02 -3.62
C ALA A 277 31.65 5.70 -2.82
N THR A 278 32.65 6.23 -3.53
CA THR A 278 33.58 7.23 -2.99
C THR A 278 33.19 8.62 -3.49
N ALA A 279 33.34 9.64 -2.65
CA ALA A 279 33.05 11.02 -3.00
C ALA A 279 34.17 11.95 -2.52
N LEU A 280 34.39 13.04 -3.25
CA LEU A 280 35.18 14.16 -2.77
C LEU A 280 34.34 14.99 -1.78
N PRO A 281 34.95 15.64 -0.77
CA PRO A 281 34.25 16.56 0.11
C PRO A 281 33.58 17.66 -0.72
N SER A 282 32.33 17.98 -0.41
CA SER A 282 31.62 19.10 -1.03
C SER A 282 32.32 20.42 -0.67
N GLY A 283 33.11 20.97 -1.58
CA GLY A 283 33.73 22.30 -1.37
C GLY A 283 34.97 22.66 -2.20
N GLU A 284 35.69 21.71 -2.81
CA GLU A 284 36.86 22.03 -3.65
C GLU A 284 36.74 21.32 -4.99
N VAL A 285 36.16 22.02 -5.97
CA VAL A 285 36.49 21.79 -7.38
C VAL A 285 37.82 22.52 -7.61
N PRO A 286 38.95 21.83 -7.84
CA PRO A 286 40.12 22.52 -8.37
C PRO A 286 39.72 22.98 -9.76
N ILE A 287 39.56 24.28 -9.93
CA ILE A 287 39.55 24.88 -11.26
C ILE A 287 40.98 24.74 -11.75
N ASN A 288 41.27 23.66 -12.50
CA ASN A 288 42.53 23.54 -13.22
C ASN A 288 42.54 24.61 -14.32
N ALA A 289 43.51 25.53 -14.22
CA ALA A 289 43.99 26.36 -15.32
C ALA A 289 45.14 25.63 -16.03
#